data_AF-A0A9D7GE58-F1
#
_entry.id   AF-A0A9D7GE58-F1
#
_cell.length_a   1.000
_cell.length_b   1.000
_cell.length_c   1.000
_cell.angle_alpha   90.00
_cell.angle_beta   90.00
_cell.angle_gamma   90.00
#
_symmetry.space_group_name_H-M   'P 1'
#
loop_
_entity.id
_entity.type
_entity.pdbx_description
1 polymer ?
#
loop_
_entity_poly.entity_id
_entity_poly.type
_entity_poly.pdbx_seq_one_letter_code
_entity_poly.pdbx_strand_id
1 'polypeptide(L)'
;MASAGDVNGDGYSDIVIGAPGSDRWAPNAGQLCVFHGRAAEVSWVANWSVQSGQSLSYYGINVAAAGNVNGDAYSDALVTAEA
;
A
#
# COMPACT_ATOMS: atom_id res chain seq x y z
N MET A 1 3.68 -8.00 -1.62
CA MET A 1 2.46 -7.51 -2.31
C MET A 1 1.27 -8.26 -1.75
N ALA A 2 0.15 -7.57 -1.55
CA ALA A 2 -1.10 -8.19 -1.10
C ALA A 2 -2.27 -7.56 -1.85
N SER A 3 -3.36 -8.32 -1.98
CA SER A 3 -4.69 -7.74 -2.16
C SER A 3 -5.01 -6.93 -0.90
N ALA A 4 -5.63 -5.77 -1.05
CA ALA A 4 -6.12 -4.96 0.07
C ALA A 4 -7.64 -5.01 0.24
N GLY A 5 -8.32 -5.83 -0.56
CA GLY A 5 -9.78 -5.70 -0.73
C GLY A 5 -10.12 -4.43 -1.51
N ASP A 6 -11.39 -4.04 -1.50
CA ASP A 6 -11.86 -2.81 -2.14
C ASP A 6 -11.70 -1.64 -1.17
N VAL A 7 -10.62 -0.87 -1.30
CA VAL A 7 -10.28 0.23 -0.38
C VAL A 7 -10.84 1.57 -0.84
N ASN A 8 -11.40 1.63 -2.05
CA ASN A 8 -11.97 2.85 -2.64
C ASN A 8 -13.49 2.77 -2.88
N GLY A 9 -14.10 1.60 -2.70
CA GLY A 9 -15.52 1.30 -2.81
C GLY A 9 -16.05 1.19 -4.24
N ASP A 10 -15.21 0.87 -5.21
CA ASP A 10 -15.60 0.78 -6.63
C ASP A 10 -16.07 -0.62 -7.07
N GLY A 11 -16.05 -1.59 -6.16
CA GLY A 11 -16.45 -2.97 -6.37
C GLY A 11 -15.33 -3.88 -6.86
N TYR A 12 -14.10 -3.39 -7.01
CA TYR A 12 -12.93 -4.19 -7.39
C TYR A 12 -11.94 -4.27 -6.24
N SER A 13 -11.23 -5.41 -6.14
CA SER A 13 -10.14 -5.52 -5.17
C SER A 13 -8.92 -4.72 -5.65
N ASP A 14 -8.39 -3.91 -4.74
CA ASP A 14 -7.22 -3.07 -4.92
C ASP A 14 -5.93 -3.79 -4.50
N ILE A 15 -4.81 -3.24 -4.95
CA ILE A 15 -3.47 -3.82 -4.77
C ILE A 15 -2.60 -2.84 -3.97
N VAL A 16 -1.91 -3.38 -2.96
CA VAL A 16 -0.92 -2.62 -2.20
C VAL A 16 0.46 -3.25 -2.36
N ILE A 17 1.42 -2.40 -2.73
CA ILE A 17 2.81 -2.79 -2.99
C ILE A 17 3.72 -1.95 -2.09
N GLY A 18 4.52 -2.64 -1.28
CA GLY A 18 5.64 -2.05 -0.55
C GLY A 18 6.94 -2.13 -1.34
N ALA A 19 7.76 -1.09 -1.23
CA ALA A 19 9.10 -0.97 -1.77
C ALA A 19 10.05 -0.56 -0.64
N PRO A 20 10.37 -1.47 0.31
CA PRO A 20 11.08 -1.15 1.54
C PRO A 20 12.49 -0.59 1.32
N GLY A 21 13.15 -0.91 0.21
CA GLY A 21 14.45 -0.36 -0.17
C GLY A 21 14.40 0.98 -0.92
N SER A 22 13.28 1.73 -0.86
CA SER A 22 13.17 3.01 -1.57
C SER A 22 14.01 4.10 -0.89
N ASP A 23 14.98 4.63 -1.63
CA ASP A 23 15.95 5.64 -1.17
C ASP A 23 15.56 7.09 -1.53
N ARG A 24 14.37 7.30 -2.08
CA ARG A 24 13.99 8.59 -2.68
C ARG A 24 14.07 9.80 -1.72
N TRP A 25 13.78 9.63 -0.42
CA TRP A 25 13.88 10.72 0.58
C TRP A 25 14.94 10.47 1.66
N ALA A 26 15.23 9.21 2.00
CA ALA A 26 16.32 8.81 2.88
C ALA A 26 16.72 7.35 2.58
N PRO A 27 17.97 6.93 2.89
CA PRO A 27 18.42 5.56 2.68
C PRO A 27 17.51 4.53 3.36
N ASN A 28 17.05 3.54 2.60
CA ASN A 28 16.09 2.49 2.95
C ASN A 28 14.88 3.01 3.75
N ALA A 29 14.35 4.18 3.39
CA ALA A 29 13.18 4.70 4.07
C ALA A 29 11.93 3.87 3.75
N GLY A 30 11.86 3.36 2.52
CA GLY A 30 10.76 2.53 2.06
C GLY A 30 9.53 3.33 1.63
N GLN A 31 8.80 2.79 0.65
CA GLN A 31 7.62 3.40 0.03
C GLN A 31 6.47 2.39 -0.02
N LEU A 32 5.23 2.89 -0.01
CA LEU A 32 4.03 2.12 -0.25
C LEU A 32 3.21 2.76 -1.38
N CYS A 33 2.67 1.94 -2.27
CA CYS A 33 1.84 2.35 -3.39
C CYS A 33 0.53 1.56 -3.39
N VAL A 34 -0.58 2.26 -3.68
CA VAL A 34 -1.92 1.70 -3.85
C VAL A 34 -2.31 1.83 -5.31
N PHE A 35 -2.79 0.73 -5.89
CA PHE A 35 -3.31 0.67 -7.24
C PHE A 35 -4.75 0.19 -7.20
N HIS A 36 -5.65 0.99 -7.76
CA HIS A 36 -7.05 0.63 -7.78
C HIS A 36 -7.33 -0.45 -8.82
N GLY A 37 -8.06 -1.48 -8.39
CA GLY A 37 -8.61 -2.51 -9.25
C GLY A 37 -9.58 -1.90 -10.27
N ARG A 38 -9.79 -2.59 -11.38
CA ARG A 38 -10.81 -2.24 -12.38
C ARG A 38 -11.06 -3.43 -13.30
N ALA A 39 -12.14 -3.39 -14.08
CA ALA A 39 -12.44 -4.41 -15.09
C ALA A 39 -11.40 -4.49 -16.22
N ALA A 40 -10.78 -3.36 -16.55
CA ALA A 40 -9.69 -3.27 -17.51
C ALA A 40 -8.33 -3.56 -16.84
N GLU A 41 -7.24 -3.28 -17.55
CA GLU A 41 -5.90 -3.39 -16.99
C GLU A 41 -5.66 -2.38 -15.86
N VAL A 42 -4.95 -2.83 -14.83
CA VAL A 42 -4.50 -1.97 -13.72
C VAL A 42 -3.49 -0.95 -14.25
N SER A 43 -3.60 0.30 -13.78
CA SER A 43 -2.68 1.39 -14.16
C SER A 43 -1.26 1.14 -13.67
N TRP A 44 -0.27 1.51 -14.49
CA TRP A 44 1.15 1.54 -14.08
C TRP A 44 1.49 2.70 -13.15
N VAL A 45 0.60 3.68 -13.04
CA VAL A 45 0.71 4.80 -12.10
C VAL A 45 -0.14 4.50 -10.88
N ALA A 46 0.48 4.55 -9.70
CA ALA A 46 -0.21 4.38 -8.43
C ALA A 46 -1.26 5.48 -8.23
N ASN A 47 -2.43 5.09 -7.74
CA ASN A 47 -3.51 6.02 -7.39
C ASN A 47 -3.16 6.82 -6.14
N TRP A 48 -2.45 6.19 -5.21
CA TRP A 48 -1.91 6.83 -4.03
C TRP A 48 -0.55 6.23 -3.67
N SER A 49 0.34 7.03 -3.09
CA SER A 49 1.59 6.52 -2.55
C SER A 49 2.05 7.36 -1.38
N VAL A 50 2.74 6.71 -0.44
CA VAL A 50 3.37 7.35 0.71
C VAL A 50 4.76 6.79 0.90
N GLN A 51 5.66 7.59 1.47
CA GLN A 51 7.03 7.20 1.74
C GLN A 51 7.41 7.63 3.15
N SER A 52 8.22 6.82 3.84
CA SER A 52 8.83 7.26 5.10
C SER A 52 9.87 8.35 4.83
N GLY A 53 10.00 9.28 5.77
CA GLY A 53 11.12 10.23 5.83
C GLY A 53 12.25 9.76 6.73
N GLN A 54 12.10 8.60 7.40
CA GLN A 54 13.07 8.07 8.34
C GLN A 54 14.01 7.10 7.64
N SER A 55 15.32 7.31 7.79
CA SER A 55 16.32 6.40 7.24
C SER A 55 16.24 5.05 7.92
N LEU A 56 16.44 3.98 7.14
CA LEU A 56 16.40 2.58 7.59
C LEU A 56 15.06 2.14 8.17
N SER A 57 13.98 2.84 7.84
CA SER A 57 12.63 2.48 8.28
C SER A 57 12.07 1.27 7.54
N TYR A 58 12.58 0.93 6.36
CA TYR A 58 12.07 -0.17 5.53
C TYR A 58 10.53 -0.18 5.44
N TYR A 59 9.92 1.01 5.34
CA TYR A 59 8.47 1.14 5.33
C TYR A 59 7.86 0.37 4.16
N GLY A 60 6.84 -0.45 4.45
CA GLY A 60 6.27 -1.36 3.46
C GLY A 60 6.95 -2.72 3.38
N ILE A 61 7.77 -3.11 4.36
CA ILE A 61 8.44 -4.42 4.37
C ILE A 61 7.45 -5.59 4.39
N ASN A 62 6.40 -5.50 5.20
CA ASN A 62 5.25 -6.42 5.14
C ASN A 62 3.97 -5.64 4.87
N VAL A 63 3.12 -6.23 4.03
CA VAL A 63 1.79 -5.72 3.66
C VAL A 63 0.79 -6.87 3.72
N ALA A 64 -0.36 -6.64 4.35
CA ALA A 64 -1.45 -7.61 4.43
C ALA A 64 -2.82 -6.93 4.33
N ALA A 65 -3.83 -7.64 3.80
CA ALA A 65 -5.23 -7.23 3.96
C ALA A 65 -5.61 -7.31 5.44
N ALA A 66 -6.25 -6.26 5.96
CA ALA A 66 -6.86 -6.26 7.28
C ALA A 66 -8.38 -6.50 7.21
N GLY A 67 -8.98 -6.36 6.04
CA GLY A 67 -10.45 -6.33 5.88
C GLY A 67 -11.01 -5.03 6.43
N ASN A 68 -12.33 -4.92 6.55
CA ASN A 68 -12.95 -3.74 7.15
C ASN A 68 -12.80 -3.79 8.69
N VAL A 69 -11.81 -3.08 9.23
CA VAL A 69 -11.52 -3.07 10.68
C VAL A 69 -12.27 -1.98 11.43
N ASN A 70 -12.67 -0.90 10.73
CA ASN A 70 -13.31 0.26 11.35
C ASN A 70 -14.86 0.24 11.23
N GLY A 71 -15.43 -0.70 10.47
CA GLY A 71 -16.86 -0.85 10.26
C GLY A 71 -17.46 0.01 9.14
N ASP A 72 -16.65 0.62 8.28
CA ASP A 72 -17.12 1.40 7.13
C ASP A 72 -17.42 0.52 5.90
N ALA A 73 -17.55 1.10 4.71
CA ALA A 73 -17.84 0.33 3.49
C ALA A 73 -16.57 -0.16 2.77
N TYR A 74 -15.39 0.16 3.30
CA TYR A 74 -14.10 -0.02 2.64
C TYR A 74 -13.29 -1.12 3.34
N SER A 75 -12.38 -1.73 2.59
CA SER A 75 -11.40 -2.65 3.16
C SER A 75 -10.17 -1.88 3.64
N ASP A 76 -9.56 -2.34 4.72
CA ASP A 76 -8.33 -1.79 5.25
C ASP A 76 -7.12 -2.69 4.94
N ALA A 77 -5.93 -2.09 4.98
CA ALA A 77 -4.65 -2.77 4.83
C ALA A 77 -3.70 -2.45 5.98
N LEU A 78 -2.90 -3.45 6.37
CA LEU A 78 -1.86 -3.33 7.38
C LEU A 78 -0.48 -3.24 6.71
N VAL A 79 0.34 -2.31 7.20
CA VAL A 79 1.68 -2.04 6.70
C VAL A 79 2.62 -1.92 7.89
N THR A 80 3.79 -2.56 7.77
CA THR A 80 4.83 -2.52 8.80
C THR A 80 6.06 -1.75 8.33
N ALA A 81 6.88 -1.37 9.29
CA ALA A 81 8.18 -0.75 9.11
C ALA A 81 9.17 -1.38 10.10
N GLU A 82 10.45 -1.36 9.76
CA GLU A 82 11.55 -1.65 10.67
C GLU A 82 11.96 -0.36 11.40
N ALA A 83 12.55 -0.50 12.60
CA ALA A 83 12.91 0.60 13.48
C ALA A 83 14.44 0.75 13.57
#